data_AF-A0A183TEE7-F1
#
_entry.id   AF-A0A183TEE7-F1
#
_cell.length_a   1.000
_cell.length_b   1.000
_cell.length_c   1.000
_cell.angle_alpha   90.00
_cell.angle_beta   90.00
_cell.angle_gamma   90.00
#
_symmetry.space_group_name_H-M   'P 1'
#
loop_
_entity.id
_entity.type
_entity.pdbx_description
1 polymer ?
#
loop_
_entity_poly.entity_id
_entity_poly.type
_entity_poly.pdbx_seq_one_letter_code
_entity_poly.pdbx_strand_id
1 'polypeptide(L)'
;MVIAIIAFNVAVQHYRSDFAASGASCKVLPDLEKVMSQFHESKKPIGLCCIAPVLAARCLPGVKITLGKEIDEGGRWQNCGACFAVKDMGASHEPRDITEVCVDDVNKVVTAPAYMCSTAEIGEVFDNIGLLIKRVLSMVAK
;
A
#
# COMPACT_ATOMS: atom_id res chain seq x y z
N MET A 1 -20.15 7.00 4.09
CA MET A 1 -18.79 6.83 4.65
C MET A 1 -18.39 5.37 4.52
N VAL A 2 -17.46 5.03 3.63
CA VAL A 2 -16.73 3.76 3.70
C VAL A 2 -15.29 4.10 3.34
N ILE A 3 -14.44 4.04 4.36
CA ILE A 3 -12.99 4.22 4.26
C ILE A 3 -12.43 2.80 4.21
N ALA A 4 -11.87 2.38 3.08
CA ALA A 4 -11.15 1.11 3.02
C ALA A 4 -9.72 1.36 3.50
N ILE A 5 -9.48 1.17 4.80
CA ILE A 5 -8.14 0.96 5.33
C ILE A 5 -7.90 -0.56 5.32
N ILE A 6 -7.07 -1.03 4.40
CA ILE A 6 -6.69 -2.45 4.36
C ILE A 6 -5.36 -2.59 5.08
N ALA A 7 -5.41 -3.12 6.30
CA ALA A 7 -4.26 -3.31 7.16
C ALA A 7 -4.00 -4.81 7.44
N PHE A 8 -2.77 -5.24 7.18
CA PHE A 8 -2.04 -6.41 7.69
C PHE A 8 -2.12 -7.84 7.09
N ASN A 9 -0.88 -8.31 6.83
CA ASN A 9 -0.24 -9.63 6.90
C ASN A 9 -0.57 -10.71 5.85
N VAL A 10 0.22 -11.81 5.88
CA VAL A 10 0.35 -13.05 5.07
C VAL A 10 -0.89 -13.43 4.25
N ALA A 11 -2.09 -13.10 4.73
CA ALA A 11 -3.33 -13.23 3.99
C ALA A 11 -3.33 -12.54 2.63
N VAL A 12 -2.69 -11.37 2.42
CA VAL A 12 -2.55 -10.85 1.04
C VAL A 12 -1.58 -11.70 0.22
N GLN A 13 -0.46 -12.11 0.81
CA GLN A 13 0.56 -12.93 0.14
C GLN A 13 0.08 -14.35 -0.25
N HIS A 14 -0.85 -14.93 0.53
CA HIS A 14 -1.27 -16.34 0.42
C HIS A 14 -2.78 -16.59 0.32
N TYR A 15 -3.64 -15.66 0.72
CA TYR A 15 -5.10 -15.88 0.87
C TYR A 15 -5.98 -14.95 0.02
N ARG A 16 -5.46 -13.79 -0.40
CA ARG A 16 -6.18 -12.73 -1.13
C ARG A 16 -5.48 -12.30 -2.43
N SER A 17 -4.19 -12.57 -2.55
CA SER A 17 -3.46 -12.70 -3.81
C SER A 17 -2.39 -13.79 -3.69
N ASP A 18 -1.78 -14.20 -4.80
CA ASP A 18 -0.63 -15.12 -4.85
C ASP A 18 0.70 -14.35 -4.94
N PHE A 19 0.76 -13.11 -4.45
CA PHE A 19 1.93 -12.24 -4.59
C PHE A 19 3.23 -12.83 -4.03
N ALA A 20 3.18 -13.59 -2.92
CA ALA A 20 4.37 -14.26 -2.39
C ALA A 20 4.98 -15.25 -3.39
N ALA A 21 4.14 -15.90 -4.18
CA ALA A 21 4.54 -16.94 -5.12
C ALA A 21 4.80 -16.40 -6.53
N SER A 22 4.05 -15.37 -6.94
CA SER A 22 4.00 -14.90 -8.34
C SER A 22 4.54 -13.49 -8.57
N GLY A 23 4.90 -12.75 -7.51
CA GLY A 23 5.48 -11.41 -7.63
C GLY A 23 4.63 -10.48 -8.50
N ALA A 24 5.22 -9.82 -9.49
CA ALA A 24 4.51 -8.90 -10.38
C ALA A 24 3.37 -9.56 -11.20
N SER A 25 3.43 -10.88 -11.42
CA SER A 25 2.38 -11.63 -12.13
C SER A 25 1.22 -12.05 -11.22
N CYS A 26 1.12 -11.47 -10.03
CA CYS A 26 0.12 -11.88 -9.06
C CYS A 26 -1.33 -11.70 -9.56
N LYS A 27 -2.17 -12.64 -9.14
CA LYS A 27 -3.63 -12.61 -9.27
C LYS A 27 -4.22 -12.22 -7.93
N VAL A 28 -5.12 -11.25 -7.97
CA VAL A 28 -5.91 -10.84 -6.82
C VAL A 28 -7.25 -11.55 -6.90
N LEU A 29 -7.88 -11.84 -5.76
CA LEU A 29 -9.24 -12.39 -5.76
C LEU A 29 -10.20 -11.47 -6.52
N PRO A 30 -11.06 -11.99 -7.42
CA PRO A 30 -11.97 -11.17 -8.22
C PRO A 30 -12.86 -10.22 -7.40
N ASP A 31 -13.32 -10.67 -6.23
CA ASP A 31 -14.13 -9.82 -5.33
C ASP A 31 -13.34 -8.63 -4.78
N LEU A 32 -12.04 -8.81 -4.52
CA LEU A 32 -11.18 -7.74 -4.03
C LEU A 32 -10.84 -6.75 -5.14
N GLU A 33 -10.57 -7.23 -6.36
CA GLU A 33 -10.42 -6.35 -7.53
C GLU A 33 -11.69 -5.52 -7.75
N LYS A 34 -12.86 -6.16 -7.69
CA LYS A 34 -14.16 -5.49 -7.83
C LYS A 34 -14.36 -4.41 -6.76
N VAL A 35 -14.05 -4.71 -5.50
CA VAL A 35 -14.13 -3.73 -4.41
C VAL A 35 -13.17 -2.56 -4.66
N MET A 36 -11.91 -2.83 -5.01
CA MET A 36 -10.92 -1.78 -5.30
C MET A 36 -11.38 -0.87 -6.45
N SER A 37 -11.84 -1.44 -7.55
CA SER A 37 -12.37 -0.70 -8.70
C SER A 37 -13.60 0.13 -8.32
N GLN A 38 -14.56 -0.44 -7.58
CA GLN A 38 -15.76 0.28 -7.15
C GLN A 38 -15.44 1.48 -6.25
N PHE A 39 -14.46 1.36 -5.36
CA PHE A 39 -14.02 2.47 -4.51
C PHE A 39 -13.35 3.57 -5.33
N HIS A 40 -12.49 3.18 -6.27
CA HIS A 40 -11.79 4.11 -7.15
C HIS A 40 -12.76 4.84 -8.10
N GLU A 41 -13.68 4.12 -8.75
CA GLU A 41 -14.75 4.70 -9.59
C GLU A 41 -15.65 5.66 -8.79
N SER A 42 -15.94 5.32 -7.54
CA SER A 42 -16.69 6.19 -6.62
C SER A 42 -15.88 7.37 -6.09
N LYS A 43 -14.62 7.54 -6.49
CA LYS A 43 -13.67 8.56 -6.01
C LYS A 43 -13.61 8.62 -4.48
N LYS A 44 -13.70 7.46 -3.82
CA LYS A 44 -13.54 7.32 -2.37
C LYS A 44 -12.07 7.14 -2.05
N PRO A 45 -11.55 7.78 -0.99
CA PRO A 45 -10.14 7.60 -0.64
C PRO A 45 -9.86 6.19 -0.13
N ILE A 46 -8.73 5.64 -0.53
CA ILE A 46 -8.26 4.29 -0.20
C ILE A 46 -6.96 4.41 0.62
N GLY A 47 -6.90 3.73 1.77
CA GLY A 47 -5.71 3.68 2.62
C GLY A 47 -5.12 2.28 2.66
N LEU A 48 -3.84 2.11 2.34
CA LEU A 48 -3.16 0.81 2.36
C LEU A 48 -1.82 0.91 3.10
N CYS A 49 -1.49 -0.06 3.93
CA CYS A 49 -0.21 -0.04 4.64
C CYS A 49 0.55 -1.38 4.55
N CYS A 50 1.85 -1.35 4.82
CA CYS A 50 2.73 -2.50 4.74
C CYS A 50 2.79 -3.07 3.31
N ILE A 51 2.40 -4.32 3.08
CA ILE A 51 2.41 -4.95 1.74
C ILE A 51 1.12 -4.69 0.93
N ALA A 52 0.04 -4.24 1.57
CA ALA A 52 -1.24 -4.01 0.92
C ALA A 52 -1.22 -3.04 -0.28
N PRO A 53 -0.33 -2.03 -0.37
CA PRO A 53 -0.20 -1.16 -1.54
C PRO A 53 0.00 -1.88 -2.87
N VAL A 54 0.56 -3.10 -2.87
CA VAL A 54 0.66 -3.96 -4.05
C VAL A 54 -0.70 -4.20 -4.72
N LEU A 55 -1.77 -4.29 -3.93
CA LEU A 55 -3.13 -4.44 -4.46
C LEU A 55 -3.56 -3.22 -5.28
N ALA A 56 -3.23 -2.01 -4.82
CA ALA A 56 -3.47 -0.82 -5.62
C ALA A 56 -2.63 -0.83 -6.88
N ALA A 57 -1.34 -1.20 -6.81
CA ALA A 57 -0.50 -1.31 -8.00
C ALA A 57 -1.09 -2.26 -9.06
N ARG A 58 -1.67 -3.37 -8.61
CA ARG A 58 -2.24 -4.38 -9.50
C ARG A 58 -3.60 -3.98 -10.08
N CYS A 59 -4.44 -3.32 -9.30
CA CYS A 59 -5.83 -3.00 -9.66
C CYS A 59 -6.00 -1.62 -10.29
N LEU A 60 -5.11 -0.66 -10.01
CA LEU A 60 -5.23 0.74 -10.39
C LEU A 60 -4.02 1.15 -11.25
N PRO A 61 -4.16 1.23 -12.59
CA PRO A 61 -3.06 1.59 -13.48
C PRO A 61 -2.50 2.98 -13.17
N GLY A 62 -1.18 3.11 -13.10
CA GLY A 62 -0.51 4.40 -12.88
C GLY A 62 -0.67 4.98 -11.48
N VAL A 63 -1.17 4.20 -10.51
CA VAL A 63 -1.25 4.64 -9.12
C VAL A 63 0.15 4.88 -8.55
N LYS A 64 0.24 5.89 -7.69
CA LYS A 64 1.44 6.19 -6.94
C LYS A 64 1.32 5.65 -5.51
N ILE A 65 2.28 4.85 -5.10
CA ILE A 65 2.29 4.18 -3.79
C ILE A 65 3.69 4.13 -3.17
N THR A 66 3.76 3.82 -1.88
CA THR A 66 5.00 3.46 -1.20
C THR A 66 4.86 2.12 -0.49
N LEU A 67 5.93 1.35 -0.51
CA LEU A 67 6.15 0.18 0.34
C LEU A 67 7.28 0.43 1.35
N GLY A 68 7.86 1.64 1.39
CA GLY A 68 9.08 1.93 2.13
C GLY A 68 10.21 2.37 1.23
N LYS A 69 11.46 2.04 1.59
CA LYS A 69 12.63 2.29 0.75
C LYS A 69 12.96 1.10 -0.17
N GLU A 70 13.68 1.39 -1.24
CA GLU A 70 14.07 0.42 -2.27
C GLU A 70 15.41 -0.27 -1.97
N ILE A 71 16.18 0.24 -1.00
CA ILE A 71 17.49 -0.27 -0.62
C ILE A 71 17.40 -0.75 0.83
N ASP A 72 17.91 -1.93 1.10
CA ASP A 72 18.06 -2.40 2.47
C ASP A 72 19.16 -1.61 3.20
N GLU A 73 18.76 -0.89 4.24
CA GLU A 73 19.64 -0.07 5.07
C GLU A 73 20.00 -0.84 6.35
N GLY A 74 20.73 -1.96 6.19
CA GLY A 74 21.20 -2.77 7.32
C GLY A 74 20.10 -3.57 8.00
N GLY A 75 19.23 -4.21 7.23
CA GLY A 75 18.10 -5.01 7.74
C GLY A 75 16.85 -4.18 8.07
N ARG A 76 16.86 -2.87 7.80
CA ARG A 76 15.70 -2.00 8.01
C ARG A 76 14.62 -2.19 6.95
N TRP A 77 14.98 -2.57 5.72
CA TRP A 77 14.04 -2.72 4.60
C TRP A 77 14.23 -4.07 3.91
N GLN A 78 14.18 -5.16 4.68
CA GLN A 78 14.46 -6.53 4.22
C GLN A 78 13.59 -6.98 3.03
N ASN A 79 12.40 -6.39 2.88
CA ASN A 79 11.46 -6.69 1.81
C ASN A 79 11.45 -5.66 0.68
N CYS A 80 12.52 -4.85 0.53
CA CYS A 80 12.60 -3.81 -0.50
C CYS A 80 12.49 -4.33 -1.93
N GLY A 81 12.71 -5.63 -2.15
CA GLY A 81 12.48 -6.31 -3.43
C GLY A 81 11.04 -6.15 -3.96
N ALA A 82 10.05 -6.02 -3.07
CA ALA A 82 8.66 -5.82 -3.46
C ALA A 82 8.42 -4.47 -4.18
N CYS A 83 9.27 -3.47 -3.95
CA CYS A 83 9.20 -2.16 -4.59
C CYS A 83 9.44 -2.25 -6.12
N PHE A 84 10.25 -3.22 -6.57
CA PHE A 84 10.46 -3.45 -8.01
C PHE A 84 9.24 -4.08 -8.68
N ALA A 85 8.59 -5.04 -8.02
CA ALA A 85 7.38 -5.65 -8.54
C ALA A 85 6.25 -4.62 -8.76
N VAL A 86 6.17 -3.58 -7.92
CA VAL A 86 5.23 -2.45 -8.10
C VAL A 86 5.47 -1.73 -9.42
N LYS A 87 6.72 -1.48 -9.78
CA LYS A 87 7.09 -0.82 -11.03
C LYS A 87 6.72 -1.70 -12.23
N ASP A 88 6.97 -3.00 -12.14
CA ASP A 88 6.63 -3.97 -13.19
C ASP A 88 5.11 -4.12 -13.38
N MET A 89 4.32 -3.87 -12.33
CA MET A 89 2.85 -3.84 -12.39
C MET A 89 2.29 -2.54 -13.00
N GLY A 90 3.14 -1.58 -13.38
CA GLY A 90 2.72 -0.32 -14.01
C GLY A 90 2.31 0.77 -13.03
N ALA A 91 2.67 0.63 -11.76
CA ALA A 91 2.49 1.65 -10.73
C ALA A 91 3.81 2.37 -10.43
N SER A 92 3.71 3.56 -9.86
CA SER A 92 4.88 4.35 -9.44
C SER A 92 5.17 4.11 -7.96
N HIS A 93 6.34 3.55 -7.66
CA HIS A 93 6.83 3.45 -6.29
C HIS A 93 7.56 4.74 -5.89
N GLU A 94 7.08 5.42 -4.85
CA GLU A 94 7.79 6.52 -4.20
C GLU A 94 8.44 6.06 -2.89
N PRO A 95 9.77 6.10 -2.77
CA PRO A 95 10.44 5.80 -1.52
C PRO A 95 9.99 6.73 -0.40
N ARG A 96 9.56 6.17 0.74
CA ARG A 96 9.18 6.92 1.95
C ARG A 96 9.74 6.25 3.19
N ASP A 97 10.14 7.03 4.18
CA ASP A 97 10.55 6.49 5.47
C ASP A 97 9.34 6.14 6.36
N ILE A 98 9.57 5.46 7.49
CA ILE A 98 8.55 5.07 8.47
C ILE A 98 7.80 6.28 9.05
N THR A 99 8.39 7.48 9.02
CA THR A 99 7.75 8.71 9.48
C THR A 99 6.88 9.38 8.42
N GLU A 100 6.81 8.83 7.21
CA GLU A 100 6.15 9.43 6.06
C GLU A 100 5.06 8.53 5.47
N VAL A 101 4.18 9.16 4.68
CA VAL A 101 3.18 8.48 3.85
C VAL A 101 3.26 9.00 2.42
N CYS A 102 2.95 8.14 1.46
CA CYS A 102 2.79 8.55 0.07
C CYS A 102 1.32 8.85 -0.22
N VAL A 103 1.07 9.92 -0.96
CA VAL A 103 -0.27 10.38 -1.33
C VAL A 103 -0.37 10.53 -2.83
N ASP A 104 -1.37 9.87 -3.39
CA ASP A 104 -1.82 10.02 -4.75
C ASP A 104 -3.16 10.74 -4.76
N ASP A 105 -3.13 12.06 -4.95
CA ASP A 105 -4.34 12.88 -5.00
C ASP A 105 -5.19 12.59 -6.25
N VAL A 106 -4.58 12.09 -7.34
CA VAL A 106 -5.29 11.77 -8.59
C VAL A 106 -6.16 10.54 -8.41
N ASN A 107 -5.57 9.45 -7.89
CA ASN A 107 -6.27 8.20 -7.67
C ASN A 107 -6.95 8.11 -6.29
N LYS A 108 -6.74 9.12 -5.44
CA LYS A 108 -7.17 9.18 -4.03
C LYS A 108 -6.67 8.01 -3.19
N VAL A 109 -5.39 7.68 -3.34
CA VAL A 109 -4.74 6.58 -2.62
C VAL A 109 -3.71 7.12 -1.64
N VAL A 110 -3.72 6.64 -0.40
CA VAL A 110 -2.73 6.97 0.62
C VAL A 110 -2.07 5.67 1.07
N THR A 111 -0.74 5.66 1.09
CA THR A 111 0.03 4.47 1.46
C THR A 111 1.11 4.74 2.48
N ALA A 112 1.37 3.76 3.34
CA ALA A 112 2.32 3.90 4.45
C ALA A 112 3.16 2.63 4.64
N PRO A 113 4.48 2.75 4.92
CA PRO A 113 5.36 1.59 5.01
C PRO A 113 5.05 0.64 6.18
N ALA A 114 4.67 1.15 7.35
CA ALA A 114 4.45 0.36 8.57
C ALA A 114 5.57 -0.68 8.80
N TYR A 115 5.24 -1.96 9.06
CA TYR A 115 6.24 -3.02 9.29
C TYR A 115 7.01 -3.47 8.03
N MET A 116 6.89 -2.80 6.89
CA MET A 116 7.91 -2.96 5.84
C MET A 116 9.28 -2.47 6.33
N CYS A 117 9.29 -1.54 7.30
CA CYS A 117 10.46 -1.20 8.08
C CYS A 117 10.64 -2.24 9.21
N SER A 118 11.51 -3.23 9.02
CA SER A 118 11.66 -4.37 9.96
C SER A 118 12.19 -3.96 11.34
N THR A 119 12.90 -2.83 11.42
CA THR A 119 13.46 -2.31 12.69
C THR A 119 12.56 -1.26 13.34
N ALA A 120 11.39 -0.95 12.76
CA ALA A 120 10.50 0.05 13.31
C ALA A 120 9.96 -0.38 14.67
N GLU A 121 9.99 0.53 15.63
CA GLU A 121 9.33 0.32 16.91
C GLU A 121 7.81 0.44 16.76
N ILE A 122 7.07 -0.19 17.69
CA ILE A 122 5.60 -0.15 17.66
C ILE A 122 5.04 1.28 17.70
N GLY A 123 5.73 2.21 18.37
CA GLY A 123 5.38 3.63 18.40
C GLY A 123 5.50 4.29 17.03
N GLU A 124 6.59 4.03 16.30
CA GLU A 124 6.78 4.57 14.95
C GLU A 124 5.73 4.04 13.97
N VAL A 125 5.40 2.74 14.07
CA VAL A 125 4.34 2.15 13.26
C VAL A 125 2.97 2.74 13.60
N PHE A 126 2.68 2.96 14.89
CA PHE A 126 1.46 3.59 15.34
C PHE A 126 1.33 5.01 14.76
N ASP A 127 2.38 5.82 14.84
CA ASP A 127 2.40 7.17 14.30
C ASP A 127 2.26 7.17 12.76
N ASN A 128 2.92 6.23 12.07
CA ASN A 128 2.83 6.07 10.62
C ASN A 128 1.39 5.76 10.16
N ILE A 129 0.73 4.81 10.83
CA ILE A 129 -0.67 4.47 10.55
C ILE A 129 -1.60 5.63 10.94
N GLY A 130 -1.33 6.32 12.05
CA GLY A 130 -2.06 7.52 12.45
C GLY A 130 -2.00 8.62 11.39
N LEU A 131 -0.83 8.84 10.80
CA LEU A 131 -0.64 9.78 9.70
C LEU A 131 -1.42 9.36 8.45
N LEU A 132 -1.38 8.08 8.08
CA LEU A 132 -2.19 7.52 6.98
C LEU A 132 -3.67 7.80 7.19
N ILE A 133 -4.21 7.48 8.36
CA ILE A 133 -5.63 7.67 8.68
C ILE A 133 -5.99 9.15 8.60
N LYS A 134 -5.17 10.02 9.21
CA LYS A 134 -5.37 11.47 9.18
C LYS A 134 -5.43 12.00 7.74
N ARG A 135 -4.54 11.51 6.88
CA ARG A 135 -4.50 11.95 5.48
C ARG A 135 -5.69 11.43 4.68
N VAL A 136 -6.05 10.15 4.83
CA VAL A 136 -7.26 9.58 4.22
C VAL A 136 -8.51 10.37 4.63
N LEU A 137 -8.66 10.69 5.92
CA LEU A 137 -9.77 11.49 6.42
C LEU A 137 -9.80 12.90 5.82
N SER A 138 -8.63 13.53 5.61
CA SER A 138 -8.56 14.85 4.96
C SER A 138 -9.06 14.87 3.50
N MET A 139 -9.12 13.70 2.85
CA MET A 139 -9.57 13.55 1.46
C MET A 139 -11.06 13.18 1.35
N VAL A 140 -11.72 12.91 2.48
CA VAL A 140 -13.17 12.70 2.52
C VAL A 140 -13.84 14.07 2.40
N ALA A 141 -14.59 14.29 1.32
CA ALA A 141 -15.42 15.48 1.19
C ALA A 141 -16.47 15.48 2.33
N LYS A 142 -16.72 16.67 2.92
CA LYS A 142 -17.81 16.87 3.88
C LYS A 142 -19.17 16.71 3.21
#